data_AF-I2NI75-F1
#
_entry.id   AF-I2NI75-F1
#
_cell.length_a   1.000
_cell.length_b   1.000
_cell.length_c   1.000
_cell.angle_alpha   90.00
_cell.angle_beta   90.00
_cell.angle_gamma   90.00
#
_symmetry.space_group_name_H-M   'P 1'
#
loop_
_entity.id
_entity.type
_entity.pdbx_description
1 polymer ?
#
loop_
_entity_poly.entity_id
_entity_poly.type
_entity_poly.pdbx_seq_one_letter_code
_entity_poly.pdbx_strand_id
1 'polypeptide(L)'
;MKKALVLLSGLLLAACGDKAITSEDLVSTMKASGVEINDVKDLKNDKFMVQGFKERFAFSIPEIAPKGGQAFICEKKEQCTPIFAYFDALKNLAGPYLYQSPNGRVVLQLNAGLTEETAKKLEQVISKY
;
A
#
# COMPACT_ATOMS: atom_id res chain seq x y z
N MET A 1 -2.45 -36.97 42.32
CA MET A 1 -1.79 -35.97 43.19
C MET A 1 -1.14 -34.91 42.32
N LYS A 2 -1.47 -33.64 42.59
CA LYS A 2 -0.73 -32.39 42.34
C LYS A 2 -0.15 -32.08 40.94
N LYS A 3 -0.86 -31.14 40.30
CA LYS A 3 -0.46 -30.13 39.31
C LYS A 3 1.01 -29.68 39.40
N ALA A 4 1.64 -29.48 38.24
CA ALA A 4 2.66 -28.43 38.06
C ALA A 4 2.51 -27.83 36.65
N LEU A 5 1.91 -26.64 36.64
CA LEU A 5 1.83 -25.72 35.53
C LEU A 5 3.18 -24.97 35.49
N VAL A 6 3.91 -25.01 34.37
CA VAL A 6 5.05 -24.10 34.16
C VAL A 6 4.70 -23.22 32.97
N LEU A 7 4.12 -22.07 33.30
CA LEU A 7 4.08 -20.88 32.46
C LEU A 7 5.52 -20.43 32.22
N LEU A 8 6.01 -20.54 30.98
CA LEU A 8 7.20 -19.83 30.56
C LEU A 8 6.77 -18.65 29.69
N SER A 9 6.56 -17.53 30.37
CA SER A 9 6.40 -16.20 29.79
C SER A 9 7.69 -15.81 29.06
N GLY A 10 7.68 -15.91 27.73
CA GLY A 10 8.69 -15.30 26.86
C GLY A 10 8.17 -13.98 26.29
N LEU A 11 8.27 -12.90 27.09
CA LEU A 11 8.16 -11.54 26.59
C LEU A 11 9.38 -11.27 25.70
N LEU A 12 9.20 -11.10 24.39
CA LEU A 12 10.23 -10.52 23.52
C LEU A 12 9.61 -9.44 22.63
N LEU A 13 9.73 -8.21 23.16
CA LEU A 13 10.02 -6.97 22.45
C LEU A 13 9.05 -6.60 21.31
N ALA A 14 7.93 -5.99 21.70
CA ALA A 14 7.32 -4.96 20.87
C ALA A 14 8.34 -3.82 20.69
N ALA A 15 9.12 -3.85 19.61
CA ALA A 15 9.80 -2.68 19.10
C ALA A 15 8.73 -1.75 18.51
N CYS A 16 7.99 -1.08 19.40
CA CYS A 16 7.10 0.04 19.06
C CYS A 16 7.96 1.28 18.77
N GLY A 17 8.78 1.20 17.72
CA GLY A 17 9.11 2.38 16.93
C GLY A 17 8.17 2.35 15.73
N ASP A 18 7.52 3.46 15.40
CA ASP A 18 6.82 3.59 14.13
C ASP A 18 7.83 3.35 13.00
N LYS A 19 7.87 2.11 12.49
CA LYS A 19 8.72 1.77 11.36
C LYS A 19 8.26 2.64 10.20
N ALA A 20 9.19 3.43 9.66
CA ALA A 20 8.89 4.25 8.50
C ALA A 20 8.35 3.35 7.38
N ILE A 21 7.20 3.72 6.81
CA ILE A 21 6.66 3.07 5.62
C ILE A 21 7.60 3.41 4.45
N THR A 22 8.05 2.39 3.72
CA THR A 22 8.88 2.54 2.51
C THR A 22 8.28 1.74 1.35
N SER A 23 8.68 2.09 0.13
CA SER A 23 8.23 1.41 -1.09
C SER A 23 8.63 -0.07 -1.08
N GLU A 24 9.80 -0.43 -0.55
CA GLU A 24 10.25 -1.83 -0.46
C GLU A 24 9.37 -2.64 0.49
N ASP A 25 9.02 -2.08 1.67
CA ASP A 25 8.13 -2.73 2.63
C ASP A 25 6.72 -2.94 2.05
N LEU A 26 6.20 -1.93 1.35
CA LEU A 26 4.89 -1.98 0.72
C LEU A 26 4.86 -3.01 -0.42
N VAL A 27 5.84 -2.98 -1.33
CA VAL A 27 5.95 -3.95 -2.44
C VAL A 27 6.11 -5.37 -1.92
N SER A 28 6.95 -5.58 -0.90
CA SER A 28 7.12 -6.89 -0.28
C SER A 28 5.80 -7.43 0.29
N THR A 29 5.03 -6.57 0.96
CA THR A 29 3.73 -6.94 1.51
C THR A 29 2.69 -7.22 0.41
N MET A 30 2.69 -6.44 -0.66
CA MET A 30 1.82 -6.68 -1.81
C MET A 30 2.10 -8.06 -2.42
N LYS A 31 3.37 -8.43 -2.62
CA LYS A 31 3.75 -9.77 -3.09
C LYS A 31 3.32 -10.88 -2.13
N ALA A 32 3.42 -10.64 -0.82
CA ALA A 32 3.01 -11.59 0.21
C ALA A 32 1.49 -11.85 0.23
N SER A 33 0.67 -10.99 -0.39
CA SER A 33 -0.78 -11.22 -0.55
C SER A 33 -1.13 -12.24 -1.65
N GLY A 34 -0.13 -12.77 -2.35
CA GLY A 34 -0.31 -13.68 -3.48
C GLY A 34 -0.59 -12.98 -4.81
N VAL A 35 -0.53 -11.64 -4.85
CA VAL A 35 -0.57 -10.86 -6.09
C VAL A 35 0.85 -10.71 -6.64
N GLU A 36 1.06 -11.08 -7.90
CA GLU A 36 2.34 -10.88 -8.56
C GLU A 36 2.54 -9.40 -8.92
N ILE A 37 3.67 -8.82 -8.50
CA ILE A 37 4.02 -7.41 -8.70
C ILE A 37 5.35 -7.33 -9.44
N ASN A 38 5.33 -6.74 -10.63
CA ASN A 38 6.47 -6.64 -11.54
C ASN A 38 6.77 -5.16 -11.88
N ASP A 39 7.90 -4.93 -12.57
CA ASP A 39 8.31 -3.63 -13.13
C ASP A 39 8.18 -2.43 -12.18
N VAL A 40 8.55 -2.63 -10.91
CA VAL A 40 8.48 -1.56 -9.90
C VAL A 40 9.40 -0.43 -10.29
N LYS A 41 8.82 0.75 -10.51
CA LYS A 41 9.53 1.96 -10.93
C LYS A 41 9.29 3.08 -9.94
N ASP A 42 10.38 3.60 -9.38
CA ASP A 42 10.35 4.84 -8.58
C ASP A 42 9.99 6.03 -9.49
N LEU A 43 8.99 6.79 -9.06
CA LEU A 43 8.46 7.98 -9.72
C LEU A 43 8.57 9.23 -8.84
N LYS A 44 9.40 9.22 -7.79
CA LYS A 44 9.55 10.33 -6.86
C LYS A 44 9.93 11.65 -7.55
N ASN A 45 10.75 11.57 -8.60
CA ASN A 45 11.22 12.74 -9.35
C ASN A 45 10.36 13.08 -10.58
N ASP A 46 9.36 12.25 -10.89
CA ASP A 46 8.46 12.51 -12.01
C ASP A 46 7.50 13.64 -11.64
N LYS A 47 7.29 14.59 -12.57
CA LYS A 47 6.34 15.68 -12.35
C LYS A 47 4.94 15.11 -12.14
N PHE A 48 4.38 15.37 -10.97
CA PHE A 48 2.99 15.05 -10.63
C PHE A 48 2.24 16.30 -10.20
N MET A 49 0.94 16.34 -10.49
CA MET A 49 0.09 17.50 -10.20
C MET A 49 0.00 17.79 -8.70
N VAL A 50 -0.03 16.73 -7.88
CA VAL A 50 -0.04 16.84 -6.41
C VAL A 50 1.38 16.67 -5.89
N GLN A 51 1.77 17.50 -4.93
CA GLN A 51 3.11 17.53 -4.35
C GLN A 51 3.06 17.13 -2.87
N GLY A 52 4.22 16.83 -2.29
CA GLY A 52 4.36 16.64 -0.83
C GLY A 52 4.27 15.20 -0.33
N PHE A 53 4.14 14.21 -1.20
CA PHE A 53 4.36 12.80 -0.83
C PHE A 53 5.86 12.54 -0.62
N LYS A 54 6.17 11.54 0.20
CA LYS A 54 7.56 11.11 0.48
C LYS A 54 8.09 10.21 -0.64
N GLU A 55 7.27 9.24 -1.04
CA GLU A 55 7.60 8.25 -2.08
C GLU A 55 6.40 8.05 -3.00
N ARG A 56 6.70 7.79 -4.27
CA ARG A 56 5.71 7.41 -5.28
C ARG A 56 6.36 6.38 -6.19
N PHE A 57 5.66 5.30 -6.46
CA PHE A 57 6.13 4.30 -7.41
C PHE A 57 4.96 3.72 -8.21
N ALA A 58 5.25 3.25 -9.41
CA ALA A 58 4.34 2.45 -10.21
C ALA A 58 4.82 1.01 -10.32
N PHE A 59 3.91 0.12 -10.69
CA PHE A 59 4.19 -1.31 -10.85
C PHE A 59 3.22 -1.92 -11.87
N SER A 60 3.59 -3.07 -12.42
CA SER A 60 2.76 -3.89 -13.29
C SER A 60 2.19 -5.10 -12.54
N ILE A 61 1.00 -5.54 -12.97
CA ILE A 61 0.37 -6.80 -12.53
C ILE A 61 0.12 -7.63 -13.80
N PRO A 62 0.54 -8.91 -13.88
CA PRO A 62 0.38 -9.73 -15.08
C PRO A 62 -1.03 -9.76 -15.66
N GLU A 63 -2.05 -9.75 -14.79
CA GLU A 63 -3.47 -9.74 -15.14
C GLU A 63 -3.86 -8.62 -16.12
N ILE A 64 -3.18 -7.47 -16.06
CA ILE A 64 -3.42 -6.32 -16.94
C ILE A 64 -2.13 -5.73 -17.51
N ALA A 65 -1.09 -6.54 -17.65
CA ALA A 65 0.22 -6.07 -18.12
C ALA A 65 0.13 -5.35 -19.48
N PRO A 66 0.94 -4.28 -19.70
CA PRO A 66 2.00 -3.77 -18.83
C PRO A 66 1.51 -2.80 -17.74
N LYS A 67 0.20 -2.74 -17.47
CA LYS A 67 -0.40 -1.88 -16.45
C LYS A 67 -0.48 -2.59 -15.10
N GLY A 68 -0.90 -1.86 -14.08
CA GLY A 68 -1.08 -2.38 -12.72
C GLY A 68 -1.64 -1.29 -11.83
N GLY A 69 -0.76 -0.42 -11.34
CA GLY A 69 -1.16 0.74 -10.56
C GLY A 69 0.02 1.56 -10.08
N GLN A 70 -0.25 2.42 -9.11
CA GLN A 70 0.75 3.22 -8.41
C GLN A 70 0.36 3.42 -6.95
N ALA A 71 1.37 3.59 -6.12
CA ALA A 71 1.20 3.89 -4.71
C ALA A 71 1.95 5.16 -4.33
N PHE A 72 1.42 5.85 -3.33
CA PHE A 72 2.00 7.03 -2.72
C PHE A 72 2.14 6.78 -1.23
N ILE A 73 3.30 7.15 -0.68
CA ILE A 73 3.60 7.08 0.74
C ILE A 73 3.83 8.49 1.25
N CYS A 74 3.16 8.84 2.34
CA CYS A 74 3.21 10.15 2.97
C CYS A 74 3.76 10.06 4.39
N GLU A 75 4.41 11.14 4.83
CA GLU A 75 4.81 11.27 6.23
C GLU A 75 3.61 11.54 7.12
N LYS A 76 2.63 12.29 6.60
CA LYS A 76 1.40 12.65 7.31
C LYS A 76 0.17 12.46 6.42
N LYS A 77 -0.98 12.20 7.04
CA LYS A 77 -2.26 11.99 6.33
C LYS A 77 -2.64 13.17 5.43
N GLU A 78 -2.35 14.40 5.87
CA GLU A 78 -2.71 15.63 5.16
C GLU A 78 -2.01 15.73 3.80
N GLN A 79 -0.85 15.08 3.63
CA GLN A 79 -0.14 15.04 2.35
C GLN A 79 -0.78 14.05 1.35
N CYS A 80 -1.38 12.97 1.85
CA CYS A 80 -2.03 11.95 1.02
C CYS A 80 -3.51 12.28 0.72
N THR A 81 -4.14 13.10 1.54
CA THR A 81 -5.52 13.59 1.34
C THR A 81 -5.74 14.22 -0.05
N PRO A 82 -4.92 15.18 -0.53
CA PRO A 82 -5.10 15.76 -1.87
C PRO A 82 -4.80 14.75 -2.99
N ILE A 83 -3.94 13.76 -2.77
CA ILE A 83 -3.65 12.71 -3.74
C ILE A 83 -4.87 11.81 -3.93
N PHE A 84 -5.48 11.38 -2.83
CA PHE A 84 -6.71 10.60 -2.87
C PHE A 84 -7.83 11.37 -3.59
N ALA A 85 -8.06 12.64 -3.20
CA ALA A 85 -9.08 13.48 -3.83
C ALA A 85 -8.84 13.66 -5.35
N TYR A 86 -7.58 13.82 -5.77
CA TYR A 86 -7.21 13.94 -7.18
C TYR A 86 -7.63 12.69 -7.98
N PHE A 87 -7.34 11.49 -7.48
CA PHE A 87 -7.71 10.27 -8.19
C PHE A 87 -9.20 9.93 -8.07
N ASP A 88 -9.87 10.29 -6.97
CA ASP A 88 -11.32 10.07 -6.81
C ASP A 88 -12.11 10.88 -7.86
N ALA A 89 -11.71 12.14 -8.06
CA ALA A 89 -12.25 13.00 -9.12
C ALA A 89 -11.99 12.45 -10.54
N LEU A 90 -10.97 11.59 -10.70
CA LEU A 90 -10.56 10.99 -11.96
C LEU A 90 -10.89 9.50 -12.06
N LYS A 91 -11.70 8.92 -11.16
CA LYS A 91 -11.93 7.47 -11.09
C LYS A 91 -12.41 6.85 -12.42
N ASN A 92 -13.20 7.61 -13.20
CA ASN A 92 -13.69 7.17 -14.51
C ASN A 92 -12.58 7.07 -15.57
N LEU A 93 -11.43 7.71 -15.35
CA LEU A 93 -10.28 7.71 -16.26
C LEU A 93 -9.09 6.92 -15.70
N ALA A 94 -8.80 7.06 -14.41
CA ALA A 94 -7.65 6.42 -13.75
C ALA A 94 -7.88 4.93 -13.44
N GLY A 95 -9.15 4.56 -13.20
CA GLY A 95 -9.57 3.23 -12.79
C GLY A 95 -10.46 3.29 -11.54
N PRO A 96 -11.36 2.31 -11.35
CA PRO A 96 -12.37 2.36 -10.30
C PRO A 96 -11.80 2.10 -8.90
N TYR A 97 -10.61 1.52 -8.80
CA TYR A 97 -10.03 1.08 -7.54
C TYR A 97 -9.06 2.13 -7.00
N LEU A 98 -9.51 2.81 -5.95
CA LEU A 98 -8.75 3.79 -5.21
C LEU A 98 -8.93 3.53 -3.71
N TYR A 99 -7.83 3.34 -3.01
CA TYR A 99 -7.82 3.00 -1.60
C TYR A 99 -6.86 3.90 -0.82
N GLN A 100 -7.19 4.12 0.46
CA GLN A 100 -6.32 4.81 1.41
C GLN A 100 -6.21 3.96 2.68
N SER A 101 -5.00 3.87 3.23
CA SER A 101 -4.78 3.12 4.47
C SER A 101 -5.47 3.81 5.67
N PRO A 102 -5.84 3.08 6.74
CA PRO A 102 -6.48 3.64 7.93
C PRO A 102 -5.74 4.82 8.56
N ASN A 103 -4.40 4.78 8.65
CA ASN A 103 -3.62 5.93 9.14
C ASN A 103 -3.54 7.11 8.15
N GLY A 104 -4.04 6.94 6.93
CA GLY A 104 -4.08 7.94 5.88
C GLY A 104 -2.76 8.18 5.14
N ARG A 105 -1.72 7.40 5.42
CA ARG A 105 -0.34 7.63 4.94
C ARG A 105 0.03 6.83 3.70
N VAL A 106 -0.83 5.93 3.22
CA VAL A 106 -0.66 5.22 1.95
C VAL A 106 -1.90 5.43 1.09
N VAL A 107 -1.69 5.83 -0.16
CA VAL A 107 -2.74 5.85 -1.20
C VAL A 107 -2.36 4.86 -2.28
N LEU A 108 -3.31 3.99 -2.64
CA LEU A 108 -3.15 3.01 -3.69
C LEU A 108 -4.18 3.28 -4.78
N GLN A 109 -3.70 3.55 -5.99
CA GLN A 109 -4.53 3.71 -7.17
C GLN A 109 -4.22 2.58 -8.14
N LEU A 110 -5.23 1.77 -8.49
CA LEU A 110 -5.07 0.67 -9.43
C LEU A 110 -5.78 0.98 -10.75
N ASN A 111 -5.19 0.53 -11.85
CA ASN A 111 -5.78 0.72 -13.17
C ASN A 111 -7.04 -0.16 -13.35
N ALA A 112 -7.91 0.27 -14.26
CA ALA A 112 -9.05 -0.55 -14.69
C ALA A 112 -8.59 -1.86 -15.36
N GLY A 113 -9.48 -2.86 -15.34
CA GLY A 113 -9.24 -4.18 -15.92
C GLY A 113 -8.86 -5.25 -14.90
N LEU A 114 -8.46 -4.85 -13.69
CA LEU A 114 -8.29 -5.80 -12.58
C LEU A 114 -9.65 -6.35 -12.12
N THR A 115 -9.65 -7.62 -11.77
CA THR A 115 -10.69 -8.28 -10.99
C THR A 115 -10.82 -7.62 -9.62
N GLU A 116 -12.04 -7.65 -9.10
CA GLU A 116 -12.30 -7.15 -7.75
C GLU A 116 -11.51 -7.95 -6.70
N GLU A 117 -11.33 -9.26 -6.90
CA GLU A 117 -10.53 -10.12 -6.01
C GLU A 117 -9.08 -9.63 -5.89
N THR A 118 -8.40 -9.38 -7.02
CA THR A 118 -7.03 -8.86 -7.03
C THR A 118 -6.96 -7.48 -6.38
N ALA A 119 -7.91 -6.59 -6.68
CA ALA A 119 -7.97 -5.27 -6.07
C ALA A 119 -8.18 -5.32 -4.55
N LYS A 120 -9.04 -6.23 -4.07
CA LYS A 120 -9.33 -6.44 -2.64
C LYS A 120 -8.15 -6.98 -1.86
N LYS A 121 -7.37 -7.91 -2.44
CA LYS A 121 -6.11 -8.39 -1.82
C LYS A 121 -5.15 -7.22 -1.58
N LEU A 122 -5.03 -6.31 -2.54
CA LEU A 122 -4.15 -5.14 -2.41
C LEU A 122 -4.71 -4.05 -1.47
N GLU A 123 -6.02 -3.87 -1.39
CA GLU A 123 -6.65 -3.03 -0.37
C GLU A 123 -6.35 -3.57 1.05
N GLN A 124 -6.50 -4.88 1.26
CA GLN A 124 -6.20 -5.52 2.54
C GLN A 124 -4.73 -5.33 2.94
N VAL A 125 -3.80 -5.38 1.98
CA VAL A 125 -2.37 -5.12 2.24
C VAL A 125 -2.14 -3.75 2.86
N ILE A 126 -2.82 -2.71 2.37
CA ILE A 126 -2.62 -1.35 2.90
C ILE A 126 -3.41 -1.09 4.18
N SER A 127 -4.37 -1.97 4.54
CA SER A 127 -5.18 -1.82 5.75
C SER A 127 -4.40 -1.94 7.06
N LYS A 128 -3.19 -2.52 7.01
CA LYS A 128 -2.31 -2.66 8.18
C LYS A 128 -1.58 -1.36 8.56
N TYR A 129 -1.65 -0.34 7.70
CA TYR A 129 -0.99 0.96 7.93
C TYR A 129 -1.98 1.94 8.54
#